data_AF-A0A952STL9-F1
#
_entry.id   AF-A0A952STL9-F1
#
_cell.length_a   1.000
_cell.length_b   1.000
_cell.length_c   1.000
_cell.angle_alpha   90.00
_cell.angle_beta   90.00
_cell.angle_gamma   90.00
#
_symmetry.space_group_name_H-M   'P 1'
#
loop_
_entity.id
_entity.type
_entity.pdbx_description
1 polymer ?
#
loop_
_entity_poly.entity_id
_entity_poly.type
_entity_poly.pdbx_seq_one_letter_code
_entity_poly.pdbx_strand_id
1 'polypeptide(L)'
;MDKTTLNLVSMVLGGTGLFVVLTKFNVPELNKSFFGTNPFAIKRDEIESVMTWLFTTLTLVALLIQVGALIFDAQIEERLHTTYFYVFVFMGSLVVAGILVLLLTVMGNKLARDRWLPKIVESQMEIYETAKFISENNGWRKEQLLSKDTIADPDRDRSANRQTADKYCEQIEKLLDINPNTNDLSQRLMRLKSYFEG
;
A
#
# COMPACT_ATOMS: atom_id res chain seq x y z
N MET A 1 -16.55 -24.45 26.22
CA MET A 1 -16.92 -23.12 25.68
C MET A 1 -18.41 -23.14 25.48
N ASP A 2 -19.14 -22.21 26.07
CA ASP A 2 -20.60 -22.18 26.01
C ASP A 2 -21.10 -21.29 24.87
N LYS A 3 -22.40 -21.40 24.55
CA LYS A 3 -23.01 -20.65 23.43
C LYS A 3 -22.79 -19.15 23.55
N THR A 4 -22.89 -18.62 24.77
CA THR A 4 -22.72 -17.19 25.06
C THR A 4 -21.30 -16.71 24.73
N THR A 5 -20.26 -17.46 25.11
CA THR A 5 -18.87 -17.12 24.77
C THR A 5 -18.63 -17.16 23.27
N LEU A 6 -19.15 -18.17 22.57
CA LEU A 6 -18.99 -18.33 21.14
C LEU A 6 -19.65 -17.19 20.36
N ASN A 7 -20.88 -16.82 20.74
CA ASN A 7 -21.60 -15.70 20.14
C ASN A 7 -20.87 -14.37 20.35
N LEU A 8 -20.38 -14.09 21.56
CA LEU A 8 -19.62 -12.86 21.84
C LEU A 8 -18.35 -12.77 21.00
N VAL A 9 -17.56 -13.84 20.93
CA VAL A 9 -16.33 -13.86 20.13
C VAL A 9 -16.62 -13.70 18.65
N SER A 10 -17.61 -14.42 18.12
CA SER A 10 -17.95 -14.32 16.70
C SER A 10 -18.51 -12.95 16.30
N MET A 11 -19.31 -12.32 17.17
CA MET A 11 -19.85 -10.99 16.94
C MET A 11 -18.75 -9.94 16.92
N VAL A 12 -17.77 -10.04 17.82
CA VAL A 12 -16.61 -9.14 17.84
C VAL A 12 -15.75 -9.33 16.59
N LEU A 13 -15.45 -10.57 16.20
CA LEU A 13 -14.66 -10.83 14.99
C LEU A 13 -15.38 -10.39 13.70
N GLY A 14 -16.66 -10.72 13.56
CA GLY A 14 -17.48 -10.34 12.41
C GLY A 14 -17.70 -8.84 12.31
N GLY A 15 -17.99 -8.18 13.45
CA GLY A 15 -18.15 -6.72 13.52
C GLY A 15 -16.85 -5.98 13.18
N THR A 16 -15.71 -6.49 13.64
CA THR A 16 -14.39 -5.91 13.33
C THR A 16 -14.07 -6.02 11.83
N GLY A 17 -14.31 -7.17 11.21
CA GLY A 17 -14.11 -7.35 9.76
C GLY A 17 -14.96 -6.39 8.92
N LEU A 18 -16.24 -6.24 9.26
CA LEU A 18 -17.15 -5.30 8.60
C LEU A 18 -16.75 -3.84 8.80
N PHE A 19 -16.36 -3.45 10.02
CA PHE A 19 -15.98 -2.08 10.33
C PHE A 19 -14.77 -1.62 9.50
N VAL A 20 -13.77 -2.50 9.33
CA VAL A 20 -12.56 -2.16 8.57
C VAL A 20 -12.83 -2.01 7.07
N VAL A 21 -13.74 -2.81 6.50
CA VAL A 21 -14.16 -2.65 5.09
C VAL A 21 -14.88 -1.32 4.87
N LEU A 22 -15.64 -0.84 5.87
CA LEU A 22 -16.37 0.43 5.77
C LEU A 22 -15.47 1.66 5.97
N THR A 23 -14.43 1.56 6.81
CA THR A 23 -13.41 2.61 6.94
C THR A 23 -12.42 2.51 5.79
N LYS A 24 -12.74 3.13 4.66
CA LYS A 24 -11.83 3.25 3.52
C LYS A 24 -10.44 3.67 4.00
N PHE A 25 -9.41 2.86 3.70
CA PHE A 25 -8.03 3.14 4.07
C PHE A 25 -7.59 4.50 3.54
N ASN A 26 -6.60 5.11 4.19
CA ASN A 26 -6.05 6.41 3.82
C ASN A 26 -5.37 6.30 2.43
N VAL A 27 -6.16 6.56 1.39
CA VAL A 27 -5.75 6.43 -0.02
C VAL A 27 -4.89 7.63 -0.42
N PRO A 28 -3.76 7.44 -1.15
CA PRO A 28 -2.95 8.55 -1.64
C PRO A 28 -3.74 9.53 -2.53
N GLU A 29 -3.41 10.81 -2.45
CA GLU A 29 -4.08 11.88 -3.21
C GLU A 29 -4.03 11.62 -4.74
N LEU A 30 -5.21 11.42 -5.34
CA LEU A 30 -5.38 11.17 -6.78
C LEU A 30 -5.32 12.43 -7.65
N ASN A 31 -5.25 13.61 -7.04
CA ASN A 31 -5.43 14.90 -7.71
C ASN A 31 -4.18 15.43 -8.44
N LYS A 32 -3.11 14.65 -8.56
CA LYS A 32 -1.92 15.05 -9.33
C LYS A 32 -2.06 14.56 -10.77
N SER A 33 -1.87 15.46 -11.74
CA SER A 33 -1.78 15.10 -13.15
C SER A 33 -0.46 14.36 -13.38
N PHE A 34 -0.55 13.09 -13.80
CA PHE A 34 0.61 12.28 -14.17
C PHE A 34 0.67 12.13 -15.70
N PHE A 35 1.89 12.01 -16.23
CA PHE A 35 2.10 11.62 -17.62
C PHE A 35 1.66 10.16 -17.79
N GLY A 36 0.46 9.92 -18.34
CA GLY A 36 -0.09 8.59 -18.58
C GLY A 36 -0.98 8.05 -17.45
N THR A 37 -0.91 6.74 -17.19
CA THR A 37 -1.70 6.05 -16.14
C THR A 37 -1.21 6.48 -14.77
N ASN A 38 -2.11 6.93 -13.87
CA ASN A 38 -1.73 7.41 -12.55
C ASN A 38 -1.09 6.27 -11.69
N PRO A 39 0.22 6.30 -11.41
CA PRO A 39 0.89 5.23 -10.65
C PRO A 39 0.44 5.19 -9.18
N PHE A 40 -0.10 6.29 -8.64
CA PHE A 40 -0.75 6.29 -7.32
C PHE A 40 -2.09 5.56 -7.33
N ALA A 41 -2.79 5.54 -8.47
CA ALA A 41 -4.01 4.74 -8.62
C ALA A 41 -3.68 3.24 -8.60
N ILE A 42 -2.59 2.82 -9.24
CA ILE A 42 -2.11 1.42 -9.18
C ILE A 42 -1.80 1.01 -7.72
N LYS A 43 -1.06 1.87 -6.99
CA LYS A 43 -0.76 1.64 -5.57
C LYS A 43 -2.03 1.51 -4.72
N ARG A 44 -3.00 2.41 -4.91
CA ARG A 44 -4.29 2.39 -4.22
C ARG A 44 -5.06 1.11 -4.51
N ASP A 45 -5.26 0.79 -5.78
CA ASP A 45 -6.16 -0.29 -6.18
C ASP A 45 -5.66 -1.64 -5.65
N GLU A 46 -4.34 -1.85 -5.63
CA GLU A 46 -3.73 -3.05 -5.04
C GLU A 46 -3.87 -3.08 -3.51
N ILE A 47 -3.65 -1.96 -2.82
CA ILE A 47 -3.84 -1.88 -1.36
C ILE A 47 -5.30 -2.15 -1.00
N GLU A 48 -6.25 -1.50 -1.67
CA GLU A 48 -7.67 -1.66 -1.44
C GLU A 48 -8.13 -3.08 -1.73
N SER A 49 -7.67 -3.69 -2.83
CA SER A 49 -7.98 -5.08 -3.17
C SER A 49 -7.45 -6.07 -2.13
N VAL A 50 -6.18 -5.95 -1.73
CA VAL A 50 -5.56 -6.86 -0.75
C VAL A 50 -6.23 -6.74 0.62
N MET A 51 -6.47 -5.52 1.09
CA MET A 51 -7.13 -5.30 2.38
C MET A 51 -8.57 -5.80 2.36
N THR A 52 -9.34 -5.46 1.32
CA THR A 52 -10.72 -5.93 1.17
C THR A 52 -10.79 -7.44 1.21
N TRP A 53 -9.89 -8.13 0.49
CA TRP A 53 -9.85 -9.59 0.49
C TRP A 53 -9.54 -10.15 1.88
N LEU A 54 -8.52 -9.64 2.57
CA LEU A 54 -8.14 -10.08 3.92
C LEU A 54 -9.29 -9.93 4.93
N PHE A 55 -9.96 -8.77 4.95
CA PHE A 55 -11.06 -8.53 5.90
C PHE A 55 -12.35 -9.26 5.51
N THR A 56 -12.59 -9.47 4.22
CA THR A 56 -13.70 -10.32 3.75
C THR A 56 -13.49 -11.77 4.20
N THR A 57 -12.27 -12.31 4.06
CA THR A 57 -11.95 -13.66 4.56
C THR A 57 -12.12 -13.77 6.06
N LEU A 58 -11.68 -12.76 6.83
CA LEU A 58 -11.91 -12.73 8.28
C LEU A 58 -13.40 -12.77 8.63
N THR A 59 -14.21 -11.99 7.92
CA THR A 59 -15.67 -11.96 8.09
C THR A 59 -16.30 -13.31 7.74
N LEU A 60 -15.84 -13.95 6.67
CA LEU A 60 -16.29 -15.29 6.26
C LEU A 60 -15.95 -16.33 7.34
N VAL A 61 -14.76 -16.29 7.92
CA VAL A 61 -14.36 -17.20 9.01
C VAL A 61 -15.25 -17.00 10.24
N ALA A 62 -15.53 -15.76 10.63
CA ALA A 62 -16.45 -15.46 11.72
C ALA A 62 -17.86 -16.02 11.46
N LEU A 63 -18.34 -15.89 10.22
CA LEU A 63 -19.64 -16.44 9.81
C LEU A 63 -19.66 -17.97 9.84
N LEU A 64 -18.59 -18.64 9.38
CA LEU A 64 -18.48 -20.10 9.45
C LEU A 64 -18.49 -20.60 10.90
N ILE A 65 -17.83 -19.86 11.82
CA ILE A 65 -17.87 -20.17 13.25
C ILE A 65 -19.30 -20.06 13.79
N GLN A 66 -20.06 -19.02 13.40
CA GLN A 66 -21.47 -18.86 13.80
C GLN A 66 -22.36 -19.99 13.27
N VAL A 67 -22.22 -20.33 11.99
CA VAL A 67 -23.00 -21.42 11.37
C VAL A 67 -22.66 -22.76 12.02
N GLY A 68 -21.39 -23.03 12.27
CA GLY A 68 -20.96 -24.22 12.98
C GLY A 68 -21.58 -24.30 14.38
N ALA A 69 -21.56 -23.21 15.14
CA ALA A 69 -22.18 -23.17 16.46
C ALA A 69 -23.69 -23.43 16.42
N LEU A 70 -24.37 -22.96 15.38
CA LEU A 70 -25.80 -23.19 15.18
C LEU A 70 -26.10 -24.67 14.82
N ILE A 71 -25.22 -25.33 14.09
CA ILE A 71 -25.36 -26.77 13.78
C ILE A 71 -25.14 -27.64 15.03
N PHE A 72 -24.14 -27.29 15.87
CA PHE A 72 -23.83 -28.02 17.10
C PHE A 72 -24.62 -27.52 18.32
N ASP A 73 -25.64 -26.70 18.10
CA ASP A 73 -26.40 -25.99 19.14
C ASP A 73 -27.03 -26.94 20.20
N ALA A 74 -27.36 -28.17 19.79
CA ALA A 74 -27.91 -29.19 20.70
C ALA A 74 -26.87 -29.81 21.66
N GLN A 75 -25.57 -29.64 21.40
CA GLN A 75 -24.48 -30.25 22.18
C GLN A 75 -23.76 -29.25 23.09
N ILE A 76 -24.12 -27.97 23.04
CA ILE A 76 -23.45 -26.89 23.79
C ILE A 76 -24.39 -26.36 24.86
N GLU A 77 -23.92 -26.27 26.10
CA GLU A 77 -24.69 -25.69 27.20
C GLU A 77 -24.86 -24.18 27.03
N GLU A 78 -26.03 -23.63 27.40
CA GLU A 78 -26.38 -22.22 27.15
C GLU A 78 -25.54 -21.24 27.98
N ARG A 79 -25.32 -21.55 29.25
CA ARG A 79 -24.66 -20.65 30.20
C ARG A 79 -23.98 -21.43 31.32
N LEU A 80 -22.66 -21.45 31.31
CA LEU A 80 -21.83 -22.16 32.29
C LEU A 80 -21.19 -21.21 33.32
N HIS A 81 -21.13 -19.91 33.03
CA HIS A 81 -20.33 -18.95 33.79
C HIS A 81 -21.13 -17.75 34.31
N THR A 82 -20.53 -16.99 35.21
CA THR A 82 -21.12 -15.76 35.78
C THR A 82 -21.07 -14.59 34.80
N THR A 83 -21.96 -13.61 34.94
CA THR A 83 -22.00 -12.41 34.07
C THR A 83 -20.65 -11.69 33.97
N TYR A 84 -19.92 -11.54 35.08
CA TYR A 84 -18.59 -10.91 35.10
C TYR A 84 -17.57 -11.62 34.22
N PHE A 85 -17.65 -12.95 34.12
CA PHE A 85 -16.77 -13.72 33.26
C PHE A 85 -17.02 -13.41 31.78
N TYR A 86 -18.28 -13.33 31.34
CA TYR A 86 -18.60 -12.98 29.94
C TYR A 86 -18.16 -11.57 29.56
N VAL A 87 -18.29 -10.60 30.48
CA VAL A 87 -17.79 -9.24 30.27
C VAL A 87 -16.27 -9.26 30.10
N PHE A 88 -15.55 -10.03 30.94
CA PHE A 88 -14.10 -10.18 30.80
C PHE A 88 -13.71 -10.83 29.47
N VAL A 89 -14.41 -11.88 29.05
CA VAL A 89 -14.20 -12.56 27.76
C VAL A 89 -14.47 -11.61 26.59
N PHE A 90 -15.52 -10.79 26.65
CA PHE A 90 -15.83 -9.80 25.62
C PHE A 90 -14.76 -8.70 25.53
N MET A 91 -14.31 -8.16 26.66
CA MET A 91 -13.21 -7.18 26.67
C MET A 91 -11.90 -7.80 26.15
N GLY A 92 -11.62 -9.05 26.55
CA GLY A 92 -10.48 -9.79 26.03
C GLY A 92 -10.55 -10.02 24.52
N SER A 93 -11.71 -10.40 23.99
CA SER A 93 -11.90 -10.61 22.55
C SER A 93 -11.79 -9.32 21.75
N LEU A 94 -12.23 -8.17 22.30
CA LEU A 94 -12.01 -6.86 21.69
C LEU A 94 -10.52 -6.50 21.57
N VAL A 95 -9.74 -6.73 22.63
CA VAL A 95 -8.28 -6.50 22.60
C VAL A 95 -7.61 -7.41 21.57
N VAL A 96 -7.97 -8.71 21.57
CA VAL A 96 -7.44 -9.67 20.59
C VAL A 96 -7.81 -9.27 19.16
N ALA A 97 -9.06 -8.85 18.92
CA ALA A 97 -9.49 -8.36 17.62
C ALA A 97 -8.69 -7.12 17.17
N GLY A 98 -8.46 -6.17 18.08
CA GLY A 98 -7.62 -5.01 17.79
C GLY A 98 -6.19 -5.39 17.39
N ILE A 99 -5.55 -6.30 18.13
CA ILE A 99 -4.22 -6.82 17.79
C ILE A 99 -4.24 -7.52 16.43
N LEU A 100 -5.27 -8.32 16.15
CA LEU A 100 -5.42 -9.05 14.91
C LEU A 100 -5.60 -8.10 13.71
N VAL A 101 -6.35 -7.01 13.85
CA VAL A 101 -6.47 -5.97 12.81
C VAL A 101 -5.13 -5.30 12.54
N LEU A 102 -4.37 -4.97 13.59
CA LEU A 102 -3.03 -4.38 13.42
C LEU A 102 -2.10 -5.34 12.68
N LEU A 103 -2.08 -6.62 13.05
CA LEU A 103 -1.29 -7.65 12.38
C LEU A 103 -1.72 -7.81 10.91
N LEU A 104 -3.01 -7.90 10.64
CA LEU A 104 -3.54 -7.99 9.28
C LEU A 104 -3.21 -6.75 8.45
N THR A 105 -3.20 -5.57 9.05
CA THR A 105 -2.83 -4.33 8.37
C THR A 105 -1.35 -4.31 8.03
N VAL A 106 -0.47 -4.74 8.95
CA VAL A 106 0.97 -4.86 8.68
C VAL A 106 1.23 -5.89 7.58
N MET A 107 0.60 -7.07 7.66
CA MET A 107 0.71 -8.11 6.64
C MET A 107 0.13 -7.67 5.29
N GLY A 108 -1.04 -7.03 5.30
CA GLY A 108 -1.70 -6.51 4.11
C GLY A 108 -0.87 -5.43 3.41
N ASN A 109 -0.26 -4.53 4.16
CA ASN A 109 0.65 -3.52 3.61
C ASN A 109 1.89 -4.15 2.96
N LYS A 110 2.45 -5.18 3.60
CA LYS A 110 3.59 -5.93 3.03
C LYS A 110 3.19 -6.64 1.74
N LEU A 111 2.07 -7.36 1.75
CA LEU A 111 1.59 -8.11 0.58
C LEU A 111 1.15 -7.18 -0.56
N ALA A 112 0.53 -6.05 -0.23
CA ALA A 112 0.21 -5.02 -1.20
C ALA A 112 1.50 -4.47 -1.82
N ARG A 113 2.53 -4.19 -1.02
CA ARG A 113 3.84 -3.74 -1.51
C ARG A 113 4.44 -4.72 -2.51
N ASP A 114 4.43 -6.01 -2.21
CA ASP A 114 4.97 -7.02 -3.11
C ASP A 114 4.22 -7.07 -4.45
N ARG A 115 2.93 -6.68 -4.49
CA ARG A 115 2.12 -6.61 -5.72
C ARG A 115 2.23 -5.30 -6.49
N TRP A 116 2.20 -4.15 -5.79
CA TRP A 116 2.22 -2.85 -6.45
C TRP A 116 3.63 -2.39 -6.84
N LEU A 117 4.66 -2.75 -6.07
CA LEU A 117 6.04 -2.33 -6.32
C LEU A 117 6.54 -2.71 -7.72
N PRO A 118 6.42 -3.96 -8.20
CA PRO A 118 6.89 -4.31 -9.55
C PRO A 118 6.11 -3.55 -10.63
N LYS A 119 4.80 -3.35 -10.47
CA LYS A 119 3.96 -2.60 -11.43
C LYS A 119 4.36 -1.14 -11.49
N ILE A 120 4.68 -0.52 -10.35
CA ILE A 120 5.16 0.86 -10.32
C ILE A 120 6.53 0.96 -11.00
N VAL A 121 7.46 0.06 -10.67
CA VAL A 121 8.80 0.02 -11.29
C VAL A 121 8.69 -0.09 -12.82
N GLU A 122 7.87 -1.01 -13.32
CA GLU A 122 7.62 -1.16 -14.76
C GLU A 122 7.03 0.13 -15.37
N SER A 123 6.02 0.72 -14.73
CA SER A 123 5.38 1.95 -15.23
C SER A 123 6.29 3.18 -15.23
N GLN A 124 7.31 3.22 -14.36
CA GLN A 124 8.21 4.35 -14.18
C GLN A 124 9.59 4.12 -14.82
N MET A 125 9.84 2.97 -15.47
CA MET A 125 11.14 2.61 -16.02
C MET A 125 11.64 3.65 -17.03
N GLU A 126 10.80 4.03 -18.00
CA GLU A 126 11.15 5.03 -19.03
C GLU A 126 11.49 6.40 -18.43
N ILE A 127 10.75 6.80 -17.39
CA ILE A 127 10.95 8.05 -16.67
C ILE A 127 12.29 8.01 -15.91
N TYR A 128 12.59 6.89 -15.25
CA TYR A 128 13.86 6.66 -14.57
C TYR A 128 15.04 6.69 -15.55
N GLU A 129 14.95 5.96 -16.66
CA GLU A 129 15.99 5.92 -17.70
C GLU A 129 16.24 7.30 -18.31
N THR A 130 15.17 8.07 -18.56
CA THR A 130 15.28 9.44 -19.07
C THR A 130 15.99 10.36 -18.08
N ALA A 131 15.63 10.29 -16.79
CA ALA A 131 16.25 11.10 -15.75
C ALA A 131 17.73 10.72 -15.54
N LYS A 132 18.04 9.41 -15.55
CA LYS A 132 19.40 8.87 -15.50
C LYS A 132 20.23 9.37 -16.69
N PHE A 133 19.69 9.27 -17.89
CA PHE A 133 20.36 9.72 -19.10
C PHE A 133 20.69 11.21 -19.07
N ILE A 134 19.74 12.05 -18.66
CA ILE A 134 19.93 13.51 -18.53
C ILE A 134 21.01 13.81 -17.48
N SER A 135 21.03 13.10 -16.35
CA SER A 135 22.03 13.27 -15.30
C SER A 135 23.44 12.92 -15.80
N GLU A 136 23.61 11.77 -16.45
CA GLU A 136 24.89 11.27 -16.96
C GLU A 136 25.42 12.12 -18.15
N ASN A 137 24.52 12.64 -18.99
CA ASN A 137 24.88 13.41 -20.19
C ASN A 137 24.81 14.92 -19.97
N ASN A 138 25.18 15.39 -18.78
CA ASN A 138 25.34 16.81 -18.48
C ASN A 138 24.08 17.69 -18.68
N GLY A 139 22.88 17.13 -18.65
CA GLY A 139 21.61 17.83 -18.87
C GLY A 139 21.00 17.61 -20.26
N TRP A 140 21.59 16.76 -21.11
CA TRP A 140 21.09 16.51 -22.46
C TRP A 140 20.14 15.32 -22.52
N ARG A 141 19.07 15.45 -23.32
CA ARG A 141 18.23 14.31 -23.71
C ARG A 141 18.89 13.54 -24.85
N LYS A 142 18.50 12.26 -24.98
CA LYS A 142 19.00 11.36 -26.04
C LYS A 142 18.79 11.93 -27.45
N GLU A 143 17.63 12.54 -27.68
CA GLU A 143 17.25 13.15 -28.96
C GLU A 143 18.06 14.41 -29.29
N GLN A 144 18.47 15.16 -28.26
CA GLN A 144 19.17 16.45 -28.42
C GLN A 144 20.68 16.29 -28.60
N LEU A 145 21.25 15.12 -28.27
CA LEU A 145 22.68 14.87 -28.43
C LEU A 145 23.14 14.94 -29.89
N LEU A 146 22.29 14.54 -30.83
CA LEU A 146 22.60 14.55 -32.26
C LEU A 146 22.55 15.95 -32.88
N SER A 147 21.81 16.88 -32.27
CA SER A 147 21.61 18.24 -32.77
C SER A 147 22.19 19.31 -31.85
N LYS A 148 22.94 18.93 -30.81
CA LYS A 148 23.44 19.83 -29.75
C LYS A 148 24.17 21.07 -30.28
N ASP A 149 24.90 20.92 -31.40
CA ASP A 149 25.71 21.98 -31.99
C ASP A 149 24.87 22.98 -32.82
N THR A 150 23.60 22.67 -33.05
CA THR A 150 22.64 23.50 -33.80
C THR A 150 21.56 24.13 -32.91
N ILE A 151 21.58 23.86 -31.61
CA ILE A 151 20.61 24.41 -30.66
C ILE A 151 20.94 25.88 -30.37
N ALA A 152 19.93 26.74 -30.48
CA ALA A 152 20.09 28.19 -30.33
C ALA A 152 20.48 28.64 -28.92
N ASP A 153 20.03 27.93 -27.88
CA ASP A 153 20.34 28.23 -26.46
C ASP A 153 20.60 26.93 -25.66
N PRO A 154 21.83 26.40 -25.74
CA PRO A 154 22.19 25.12 -25.13
C PRO A 154 22.04 25.11 -23.60
N ASP A 155 22.36 26.22 -22.92
CA ASP A 155 22.37 26.26 -21.45
C ASP A 155 20.96 26.32 -20.88
N ARG A 156 20.04 27.04 -21.52
CA ARG A 156 18.63 27.05 -21.14
C ARG A 156 18.01 25.66 -21.26
N ASP A 157 18.25 24.96 -22.38
CA ASP A 157 17.70 23.62 -22.60
C ASP A 157 18.26 22.60 -21.60
N ARG A 158 19.57 22.65 -21.33
CA ARG A 158 20.20 21.80 -20.31
C ARG A 158 19.64 22.05 -18.92
N SER A 159 19.42 23.32 -18.54
CA SER A 159 18.83 23.68 -17.25
C SER A 159 17.38 23.20 -17.14
N ALA A 160 16.57 23.41 -18.18
CA ALA A 160 15.18 22.95 -18.23
C ALA A 160 15.09 21.43 -18.11
N ASN A 161 15.95 20.70 -18.83
CA ASN A 161 16.02 19.24 -18.76
C ASN A 161 16.43 18.72 -17.38
N ARG A 162 17.41 19.36 -16.74
CA ARG A 162 17.79 19.01 -15.36
C ARG A 162 16.64 19.22 -14.39
N GLN A 163 15.89 20.31 -14.51
CA GLN A 163 14.68 20.52 -13.71
C GLN A 163 13.60 19.48 -13.98
N THR A 164 13.45 19.05 -15.24
CA THR A 164 12.54 17.93 -15.58
C THR A 164 12.98 16.63 -14.92
N ALA A 165 14.27 16.27 -15.03
CA ALA A 165 14.82 15.06 -14.41
C ALA A 165 14.69 15.08 -12.88
N ASP A 166 14.86 16.25 -12.27
CA ASP A 166 14.66 16.44 -10.83
C ASP A 166 13.21 16.18 -10.40
N LYS A 167 12.23 16.70 -11.14
CA LYS A 167 10.80 16.43 -10.91
C LYS A 167 10.44 14.96 -11.10
N TYR A 168 11.03 14.30 -12.10
CA TYR A 168 10.87 12.87 -12.33
C TYR A 168 11.41 12.05 -11.17
N CYS A 169 12.60 12.38 -10.68
CA CYS A 169 13.19 11.74 -9.51
C CYS A 169 12.32 11.94 -8.25
N GLU A 170 11.83 13.16 -8.01
CA GLU A 170 10.95 13.47 -6.88
C GLU A 170 9.61 12.71 -6.95
N GLN A 171 9.05 12.54 -8.14
CA GLN A 171 7.83 11.75 -8.35
C GLN A 171 8.06 10.27 -7.99
N ILE A 172 9.16 9.68 -8.47
CA ILE A 172 9.50 8.28 -8.18
C ILE A 172 9.77 8.09 -6.68
N GLU A 173 10.50 9.01 -6.04
CA GLU A 173 10.74 8.98 -4.60
C GLU A 173 9.43 9.04 -3.80
N LYS A 174 8.51 9.92 -4.16
CA LYS A 174 7.17 10.00 -3.53
C LYS A 174 6.34 8.73 -3.74
N LEU A 175 6.44 8.08 -4.90
CA LEU A 175 5.74 6.82 -5.16
C LEU A 175 6.27 5.67 -4.31
N LEU A 176 7.58 5.61 -4.15
CA LEU A 176 8.29 4.57 -3.41
C LEU A 176 8.42 4.86 -1.90
N ASP A 177 7.82 5.96 -1.43
CA ASP A 177 7.91 6.45 -0.05
C ASP A 177 9.37 6.63 0.43
N ILE A 178 10.25 7.08 -0.47
CA ILE A 178 11.66 7.34 -0.19
C ILE A 178 11.83 8.81 0.21
N ASN A 179 12.39 9.05 1.40
CA ASN A 179 12.75 10.41 1.81
C ASN A 179 14.08 10.85 1.15
N PRO A 180 14.11 12.02 0.49
CA PRO A 180 15.35 12.56 -0.06
C PRO A 180 16.25 13.03 1.09
N ASN A 181 17.46 12.47 1.18
CA ASN A 181 18.47 12.90 2.16
C ASN A 181 19.51 13.88 1.57
N THR A 182 19.37 14.24 0.30
CA THR A 182 20.29 15.09 -0.46
C THR A 182 19.53 15.77 -1.59
N ASN A 183 19.98 16.95 -2.01
CA ASN A 183 19.46 17.66 -3.17
C ASN A 183 20.19 17.29 -4.48
N ASP A 184 21.24 16.45 -4.38
CA ASP A 184 22.00 16.00 -5.54
C ASP A 184 21.23 14.93 -6.34
N LEU A 185 20.83 15.27 -7.57
CA LEU A 185 20.10 14.40 -8.49
C LEU A 185 20.84 13.08 -8.76
N SER A 186 22.17 13.12 -8.91
CA SER A 186 22.95 11.92 -9.24
C SER A 186 22.97 10.93 -8.06
N GLN A 187 23.09 11.44 -6.83
CA GLN A 187 23.01 10.60 -5.63
C GLN A 187 21.61 10.02 -5.41
N ARG A 188 20.55 10.78 -5.72
CA ARG A 188 19.17 10.31 -5.61
C ARG A 188 18.88 9.20 -6.63
N LEU A 189 19.29 9.38 -7.89
CA LEU A 189 19.17 8.36 -8.93
C LEU A 189 19.96 7.08 -8.59
N MET A 190 21.15 7.22 -8.01
CA MET A 190 21.96 6.07 -7.56
C MET A 190 21.23 5.20 -6.52
N ARG A 191 20.39 5.80 -5.66
CA ARG A 191 19.57 5.04 -4.70
C ARG A 191 18.39 4.37 -5.37
N LEU A 192 17.79 5.02 -6.36
CA LEU A 192 16.71 4.43 -7.15
C LEU A 192 17.18 3.21 -7.94
N LYS A 193 18.46 3.14 -8.30
CA LYS A 193 19.08 2.00 -9.00
C LYS A 193 18.71 0.63 -8.41
N SER A 194 18.65 0.48 -7.09
CA SER A 194 18.31 -0.81 -6.45
C SER A 194 16.89 -1.30 -6.73
N TYR A 195 16.00 -0.42 -7.20
CA TYR A 195 14.62 -0.74 -7.53
C TYR A 195 14.41 -1.04 -9.02
N PHE A 196 15.22 -0.45 -9.90
CA PHE A 196 15.05 -0.53 -11.36
C PHE A 196 16.08 -1.44 -12.04
N GLU A 197 17.25 -1.66 -11.45
CA GLU A 197 18.37 -2.42 -12.04
C GLU A 197 18.78 -3.63 -11.19
N GLY A 198 17.96 -4.00 -10.19
CA GLY A 198 18.19 -5.08 -9.24
C GLY A 198 17.43 -6.36 -9.53
#